data_AF-A0A2R6KTS7-F1
#
_entry.id   AF-A0A2R6KTS7-F1
#
_cell.length_a   1.000
_cell.length_b   1.000
_cell.length_c   1.000
_cell.angle_alpha   90.00
_cell.angle_beta   90.00
_cell.angle_gamma   90.00
#
_symmetry.space_group_name_H-M   'P 1'
#
loop_
_entity.id
_entity.type
_entity.pdbx_description
1 polymer ?
#
loop_
_entity_poly.entity_id
_entity_poly.type
_entity_poly.pdbx_seq_one_letter_code
_entity_poly.pdbx_strand_id
1 'polypeptide(L)'
;MSESDVGMVPSDRTVRRRLLASIAAVGTVGLAGCSGSASSEGFDCSTKAVDRGDGEILQQAAAMVDGESVVLRVTLREQADALPVESVQIRDTDGALVAEIPTTDAREYRITIGSPPHHGRLGLIAEDEQRVEIDSLEIEYHCTPTE
;
A
#
# COMPACT_ATOMS: atom_id res chain seq x y z
N MET A 1 -42.26 -31.47 -14.38
CA MET A 1 -41.13 -31.53 -15.34
C MET A 1 -41.04 -30.18 -16.01
N SER A 2 -39.81 -29.72 -16.27
CA SER A 2 -39.39 -28.48 -16.96
C SER A 2 -39.35 -27.23 -16.07
N GLU A 3 -38.20 -26.81 -15.54
CA GLU A 3 -36.93 -26.34 -16.13
C GLU A 3 -36.97 -24.91 -16.68
N SER A 4 -36.18 -24.08 -15.99
CA SER A 4 -35.31 -22.94 -16.37
C SER A 4 -35.36 -22.34 -17.77
N ASP A 5 -35.20 -21.00 -17.83
CA ASP A 5 -34.24 -20.28 -18.72
C ASP A 5 -34.24 -18.78 -18.31
N VAL A 6 -33.24 -18.27 -17.58
CA VAL A 6 -31.99 -17.63 -18.04
C VAL A 6 -32.18 -16.59 -19.16
N GLY A 7 -32.19 -15.32 -18.75
CA GLY A 7 -32.18 -14.17 -19.64
C GLY A 7 -30.83 -13.96 -20.32
N MET A 8 -30.86 -14.08 -21.64
CA MET A 8 -29.81 -13.90 -22.65
C MET A 8 -29.19 -12.49 -22.69
N VAL A 9 -27.86 -12.42 -22.78
CA VAL A 9 -27.07 -11.22 -23.15
C VAL A 9 -27.06 -11.06 -24.68
N PRO A 10 -27.33 -9.88 -25.25
CA PRO A 10 -27.09 -9.63 -26.66
C PRO A 10 -25.64 -9.25 -26.93
N SER A 11 -24.94 -10.12 -27.65
CA SER A 11 -23.76 -9.79 -28.45
C SER A 11 -24.18 -9.29 -29.84
N ASP A 12 -23.22 -8.67 -30.52
CA ASP A 12 -23.15 -8.39 -31.95
C ASP A 12 -23.65 -7.02 -32.44
N ARG A 13 -22.71 -6.15 -32.85
CA ARG A 13 -22.37 -6.02 -34.28
C ARG A 13 -21.17 -5.11 -34.52
N THR A 14 -20.16 -5.73 -35.13
CA THR A 14 -19.03 -5.08 -35.78
C THR A 14 -19.54 -4.20 -36.94
N VAL A 15 -19.39 -2.88 -36.84
CA VAL A 15 -19.57 -1.96 -37.98
C VAL A 15 -18.23 -1.36 -38.35
N ARG A 16 -17.57 -1.99 -39.32
CA ARG A 16 -16.45 -1.38 -40.06
C ARG A 16 -17.00 -0.28 -40.96
N ARG A 17 -16.74 0.99 -40.65
CA ARG A 17 -16.80 2.07 -41.64
C ARG A 17 -15.51 2.89 -41.57
N ARG A 18 -14.68 2.71 -42.60
CA ARG A 18 -13.60 3.64 -42.97
C ARG A 18 -14.25 4.91 -43.51
N LEU A 19 -14.00 6.05 -42.87
CA LEU A 19 -14.10 7.35 -43.51
C LEU A 19 -12.81 8.10 -43.22
N LEU A 20 -12.07 8.34 -44.30
CA LEU A 20 -10.92 9.24 -44.35
C LEU A 20 -11.45 10.67 -44.25
N ALA A 21 -10.94 11.44 -43.29
CA ALA A 21 -11.10 12.88 -43.27
C ALA A 21 -9.82 13.52 -42.74
N SER A 22 -8.90 13.77 -43.67
CA SER A 22 -7.70 14.57 -43.48
C SER A 22 -8.10 16.02 -43.29
N ILE A 23 -7.86 16.60 -42.10
CA ILE A 23 -7.99 18.03 -41.87
C ILE A 23 -6.63 18.55 -41.40
N ALA A 24 -6.01 19.38 -42.24
CA ALA A 24 -4.81 20.14 -41.91
C ALA A 24 -5.22 21.42 -41.18
N ALA A 25 -4.70 21.64 -39.98
CA ALA A 25 -4.79 22.92 -39.27
C ALA A 25 -3.37 23.40 -38.96
N VAL A 26 -2.99 24.53 -39.58
CA VAL A 26 -1.80 25.32 -39.24
C VAL A 26 -2.23 26.33 -38.19
N GLY A 27 -1.64 26.27 -37.00
CA GLY A 27 -1.92 27.17 -35.87
C GLY A 27 -0.65 27.42 -35.06
N THR A 28 -0.44 28.67 -34.69
CA THR A 28 0.80 29.31 -34.21
C THR A 28 1.35 28.78 -32.88
N VAL A 29 2.67 28.76 -32.79
CA VAL A 29 3.47 28.39 -31.60
C VAL A 29 3.26 29.41 -30.48
N GLY A 30 2.61 28.97 -29.40
CA GLY A 30 2.60 29.63 -28.11
C GLY A 30 3.08 28.64 -27.05
N LEU A 31 4.39 28.48 -26.90
CA LEU A 31 4.99 27.71 -25.81
C LEU A 31 5.02 28.58 -24.56
N ALA A 32 3.93 28.58 -23.80
CA ALA A 32 3.95 29.05 -22.43
C ALA A 32 3.74 27.85 -21.50
N GLY A 33 4.87 27.29 -21.05
CA GLY A 33 5.04 26.75 -19.71
C GLY A 33 4.10 25.65 -19.24
N CYS A 34 4.07 24.51 -19.94
CA CYS A 34 3.80 23.24 -19.26
C CYS A 34 5.10 22.82 -18.55
N SER A 35 5.40 23.47 -17.43
CA SER A 35 6.60 23.18 -16.64
C SER A 35 6.18 22.85 -15.22
N GLY A 36 5.94 21.55 -15.03
CA GLY A 36 5.58 20.99 -13.74
C GLY A 36 5.61 19.47 -13.74
N SER A 37 6.34 18.83 -14.65
CA SER A 37 6.88 17.50 -14.34
C SER A 37 8.04 17.76 -13.41
N ALA A 38 7.76 17.90 -12.11
CA ALA A 38 8.76 17.57 -11.13
C ALA A 38 9.21 16.15 -11.50
N SER A 39 10.41 16.03 -12.04
CA SER A 39 11.14 14.78 -11.97
C SER A 39 11.32 14.56 -10.48
N SER A 40 10.31 13.95 -9.85
CA SER A 40 10.50 13.35 -8.55
C SER A 40 11.66 12.40 -8.78
N GLU A 41 12.82 12.72 -8.21
CA GLU A 41 13.85 11.72 -8.00
C GLU A 41 13.12 10.54 -7.38
N GLY A 42 12.97 9.48 -8.18
CA GLY A 42 12.14 8.34 -7.79
C GLY A 42 12.84 7.68 -6.62
N PHE A 43 12.06 7.21 -5.64
CA PHE A 43 12.57 6.28 -4.65
C PHE A 43 11.84 4.96 -4.85
N ASP A 44 12.60 3.87 -4.94
CA ASP A 44 12.06 2.53 -4.93
C ASP A 44 12.20 1.93 -3.52
N CYS A 45 11.15 1.26 -3.05
CA CYS A 45 11.11 0.64 -1.74
C CYS A 45 10.90 -0.87 -1.87
N SER A 46 11.78 -1.64 -1.25
CA SER A 46 11.58 -3.08 -1.03
C SER A 46 11.31 -3.35 0.44
N THR A 47 10.48 -4.34 0.74
CA THR A 47 10.23 -4.82 2.10
C THR A 47 10.12 -6.34 2.07
N LYS A 48 10.74 -7.01 3.04
CA LYS A 48 10.64 -8.45 3.24
C LYS A 48 10.29 -8.74 4.70
N ALA A 49 9.46 -9.76 4.91
CA ALA A 49 9.31 -10.36 6.23
C ALA A 49 10.56 -11.18 6.54
N VAL A 50 11.12 -10.97 7.73
CA VAL A 50 12.31 -11.68 8.22
C VAL A 50 11.90 -12.79 9.19
N ASP A 51 10.93 -12.49 10.05
CA ASP A 51 10.38 -13.42 11.02
C ASP A 51 8.89 -13.12 11.24
N ARG A 52 8.14 -14.13 11.70
CA ARG A 52 6.72 -14.01 12.01
C ARG A 52 6.40 -14.88 13.22
N GLY A 53 5.68 -14.31 14.18
CA GLY A 53 5.17 -15.02 15.34
C GLY A 53 4.08 -16.03 14.99
N ASP A 54 3.52 -16.66 16.02
CA ASP A 54 2.49 -17.70 15.83
C ASP A 54 1.09 -17.13 15.54
N GLY A 55 0.91 -15.82 15.59
CA GLY A 55 -0.35 -15.15 15.31
C GLY A 55 -0.65 -15.00 13.82
N GLU A 56 -1.91 -14.69 13.50
CA GLU A 56 -2.39 -14.49 12.12
C GLU A 56 -3.06 -13.12 11.91
N ILE A 57 -2.79 -12.18 12.82
CA ILE A 57 -3.41 -10.86 12.85
C ILE A 57 -2.62 -9.89 11.98
N LEU A 58 -1.30 -9.84 12.11
CA LEU A 58 -0.39 -9.01 11.32
C LEU A 58 -0.16 -9.65 9.95
N GLN A 59 -1.02 -9.34 8.99
CA GLN A 59 -0.93 -9.94 7.65
C GLN A 59 0.30 -9.48 6.88
N GLN A 60 0.55 -8.17 6.90
CA GLN A 60 1.59 -7.55 6.09
C GLN A 60 2.05 -6.23 6.71
N ALA A 61 3.34 -5.95 6.54
CA ALA A 61 3.89 -4.62 6.68
C ALA A 61 4.76 -4.29 5.46
N ALA A 62 4.66 -3.07 4.95
CA ALA A 62 5.40 -2.61 3.78
C ALA A 62 5.81 -1.14 3.92
N ALA A 63 7.08 -0.84 3.70
CA ALA A 63 7.56 0.53 3.55
C ALA A 63 7.30 1.02 2.13
N MET A 64 6.88 2.26 1.98
CA MET A 64 6.66 2.93 0.71
C MET A 64 7.03 4.41 0.82
N VAL A 65 7.36 5.06 -0.29
CA VAL A 65 7.53 6.51 -0.34
C VAL A 65 6.19 7.17 -0.66
N ASP A 66 5.83 8.16 0.14
CA ASP A 66 4.67 9.04 -0.08
C ASP A 66 5.12 10.50 0.07
N GLY A 67 5.26 11.19 -1.07
CA GLY A 67 5.89 12.51 -1.12
C GLY A 67 7.36 12.47 -0.66
N GLU A 68 7.69 13.24 0.39
CA GLU A 68 9.04 13.36 0.96
C GLU A 68 9.27 12.43 2.17
N SER A 69 8.32 11.52 2.42
CA SER A 69 8.30 10.65 3.60
C SER A 69 8.34 9.18 3.22
N VAL A 70 8.98 8.38 4.07
CA VAL A 70 8.83 6.93 4.08
C VAL A 70 7.72 6.58 5.06
N VAL A 71 6.70 5.92 4.54
CA VAL A 71 5.50 5.50 5.26
C VAL A 71 5.52 3.99 5.41
N LEU A 72 5.36 3.52 6.63
CA LEU A 72 5.07 2.12 6.93
C LEU A 72 3.56 1.90 6.85
N ARG A 73 3.15 1.01 5.96
CA ARG A 73 1.77 0.52 5.86
C ARG A 73 1.67 -0.82 6.59
N VAL A 74 0.79 -0.90 7.57
CA VAL A 74 0.51 -2.10 8.37
C VAL A 74 -0.90 -2.58 8.05
N THR A 75 -1.03 -3.85 7.68
CA THR A 75 -2.32 -4.47 7.33
C THR A 75 -2.66 -5.56 8.34
N LEU A 76 -3.84 -5.43 8.95
CA LEU A 76 -4.38 -6.37 9.92
C LEU A 76 -5.43 -7.28 9.27
N ARG A 77 -5.54 -8.51 9.78
CA ARG A 77 -6.60 -9.44 9.41
C ARG A 77 -7.93 -8.99 10.01
N GLU A 78 -9.00 -9.19 9.24
CA GLU A 78 -10.36 -9.08 9.77
C GLU A 78 -10.59 -10.14 10.85
N GLN A 79 -10.93 -9.68 12.04
CA GLN A 79 -11.15 -10.54 13.19
C GLN A 79 -12.65 -10.82 13.34
N ALA A 80 -13.08 -12.04 12.99
CA ALA A 80 -14.42 -12.50 13.36
C ALA A 80 -14.45 -13.10 14.77
N ASP A 81 -13.36 -13.77 15.19
CA ASP A 81 -13.30 -14.59 16.41
C ASP A 81 -12.00 -14.38 17.24
N ALA A 82 -11.13 -13.43 16.87
CA ALA A 82 -9.87 -13.16 17.59
C ALA A 82 -10.05 -12.08 18.68
N LEU A 83 -9.14 -12.05 19.66
CA LEU A 83 -9.07 -10.97 20.65
C LEU A 83 -8.81 -9.64 19.92
N PRO A 84 -9.58 -8.57 20.25
CA PRO A 84 -9.40 -7.29 19.60
C PRO A 84 -7.99 -6.79 19.81
N VAL A 85 -7.35 -6.37 18.72
CA VAL A 85 -6.08 -5.63 18.81
C VAL A 85 -6.42 -4.25 19.35
N GLU A 86 -5.74 -3.85 20.41
CA GLU A 86 -5.83 -2.49 20.97
C GLU A 86 -4.77 -1.59 20.37
N SER A 87 -3.57 -2.12 20.12
CA SER A 87 -2.51 -1.35 19.48
C SER A 87 -1.51 -2.22 18.72
N VAL A 88 -0.77 -1.59 17.82
CA VAL A 88 0.43 -2.15 17.20
C VAL A 88 1.63 -1.31 17.60
N GLN A 89 2.57 -1.89 18.34
CA GLN A 89 3.86 -1.28 18.61
C GLN A 89 4.83 -1.54 17.46
N ILE A 90 5.60 -0.52 17.10
CA ILE A 90 6.67 -0.58 16.14
C ILE A 90 7.97 -0.33 16.90
N ARG A 91 8.89 -1.29 16.86
CA ARG A 91 10.17 -1.24 17.55
C ARG A 91 11.32 -1.37 16.58
N ASP A 92 12.44 -0.75 16.89
CA ASP A 92 13.69 -0.96 16.16
C ASP A 92 14.41 -2.24 16.61
N THR A 93 15.60 -2.48 16.07
CA THR A 93 16.41 -3.67 16.37
C THR A 93 16.96 -3.73 17.79
N ASP A 94 17.03 -2.58 18.47
CA ASP A 94 17.46 -2.49 19.87
C ASP A 94 16.26 -2.68 20.82
N GLY A 95 15.06 -2.89 20.27
CA GLY A 95 13.81 -3.01 21.00
C GLY A 95 13.23 -1.67 21.47
N ALA A 96 13.77 -0.55 20.99
CA ALA A 96 13.25 0.78 21.33
C ALA A 96 11.95 1.03 20.58
N LEU A 97 10.96 1.63 21.27
CA LEU A 97 9.68 2.00 20.68
C LEU A 97 9.87 3.17 19.71
N VAL A 98 9.66 2.90 18.42
CA VAL A 98 9.65 3.90 17.35
C VAL A 98 8.29 4.59 17.31
N ALA A 99 7.22 3.80 17.39
CA ALA A 99 5.86 4.30 17.39
C ALA A 99 4.86 3.29 17.96
N GLU A 100 3.70 3.79 18.35
CA GLU A 100 2.53 2.99 18.75
C GLU A 100 1.33 3.46 17.94
N ILE A 101 0.63 2.52 17.32
CA ILE A 101 -0.57 2.76 16.53
C ILE A 101 -1.77 2.25 17.33
N PRO A 102 -2.61 3.12 17.92
CA PRO A 102 -3.87 2.68 18.49
C PRO A 102 -4.75 2.15 17.35
N THR A 103 -5.24 0.92 17.50
CA THR A 103 -6.08 0.29 16.49
C THR A 103 -7.55 0.66 16.71
N THR A 104 -8.28 0.64 15.61
CA THR A 104 -9.71 0.88 15.50
C THR A 104 -10.29 -0.27 14.65
N ASP A 105 -11.47 -0.10 14.08
CA ASP A 105 -12.05 -1.07 13.14
C ASP A 105 -11.38 -1.06 11.75
N ALA A 106 -10.36 -0.22 11.54
CA ALA A 106 -9.61 -0.17 10.29
C ALA A 106 -8.70 -1.41 10.12
N ARG A 107 -8.54 -1.83 8.87
CA ARG A 107 -7.65 -2.96 8.49
C ARG A 107 -6.27 -2.52 8.04
N GLU A 108 -6.10 -1.24 7.78
CA GLU A 108 -4.85 -0.67 7.29
C GLU A 108 -4.53 0.58 8.08
N TYR A 109 -3.28 0.65 8.53
CA TYR A 109 -2.72 1.79 9.23
C TYR A 109 -1.48 2.26 8.50
N ARG A 110 -1.23 3.57 8.54
CA ARG A 110 -0.08 4.21 7.91
C ARG A 110 0.60 5.13 8.90
N ILE A 111 1.91 5.02 8.99
CA ILE A 111 2.72 5.88 9.85
C ILE A 111 4.00 6.30 9.14
N THR A 112 4.42 7.54 9.35
CA THR A 112 5.70 8.02 8.84
C THR A 112 6.83 7.49 9.71
N ILE A 113 7.81 6.82 9.08
CA ILE A 113 8.97 6.23 9.76
C ILE A 113 10.28 6.93 9.41
N GLY A 114 10.26 7.92 8.51
CA GLY A 114 11.44 8.71 8.16
C GLY A 114 11.28 9.43 6.82
N SER A 115 12.40 9.86 6.26
CA SER A 115 12.50 10.40 4.90
C SER A 115 13.49 9.57 4.09
N PRO A 116 13.27 9.41 2.78
CA PRO A 116 14.17 8.64 1.95
C PRO A 116 15.47 9.44 1.66
N PRO A 117 16.63 8.78 1.47
CA PRO A 117 16.84 7.34 1.56
C PRO A 117 16.70 6.82 2.99
N HIS A 118 16.04 5.69 3.15
CA HIS A 118 15.77 5.10 4.46
C HIS A 118 15.81 3.58 4.36
N HIS A 119 16.44 2.93 5.32
CA HIS A 119 16.45 1.48 5.41
C HIS A 119 16.52 1.09 6.88
N GLY A 120 16.13 -0.14 7.18
CA GLY A 120 16.21 -0.64 8.52
C GLY A 120 15.43 -1.92 8.70
N ARG A 121 15.33 -2.31 9.96
CA ARG A 121 14.57 -3.47 10.42
C ARG A 121 13.66 -3.03 11.56
N LEU A 122 12.43 -3.50 11.52
CA LEU A 122 11.39 -3.14 12.47
C LEU A 122 10.69 -4.40 12.96
N GLY A 123 10.48 -4.49 14.26
CA GLY A 123 9.55 -5.41 14.88
C GLY A 123 8.18 -4.76 15.02
N LEU A 124 7.13 -5.45 14.59
CA LEU A 124 5.75 -5.07 14.83
C LEU A 124 5.16 -6.04 15.84
N ILE A 125 4.54 -5.52 16.89
CA ILE A 125 3.91 -6.31 17.96
C ILE A 125 2.46 -5.85 18.07
N ALA A 126 1.52 -6.74 17.79
CA ALA A 126 0.11 -6.50 18.05
C ALA A 126 -0.19 -6.88 19.50
N GLU A 127 -0.87 -5.99 20.22
CA GLU A 127 -1.23 -6.17 21.63
C GLU A 127 -2.74 -6.04 21.84
N ASP A 128 -3.26 -6.76 22.83
CA ASP A 128 -4.63 -6.61 23.31
C ASP A 128 -4.78 -5.49 24.36
N GLU A 129 -5.98 -5.33 24.91
CA GLU A 129 -6.29 -4.34 25.96
C GLU A 129 -5.47 -4.53 27.25
N GLN A 130 -4.93 -5.73 27.48
CA GLN A 130 -4.11 -6.07 28.63
C GLN A 130 -2.61 -5.88 28.34
N ARG A 131 -2.25 -5.37 27.15
CA ARG A 131 -0.87 -5.25 26.64
C ARG A 131 -0.17 -6.61 26.55
N VAL A 132 -0.93 -7.65 26.26
CA VAL A 132 -0.36 -8.97 25.97
C VAL A 132 -0.12 -9.05 24.47
N GLU A 133 1.08 -9.48 24.09
CA GLU A 133 1.41 -9.79 22.69
C GLU A 133 0.51 -10.92 22.20
N ILE A 134 -0.24 -10.64 21.13
CA ILE A 134 -1.11 -11.60 20.45
C ILE A 134 -0.57 -12.00 19.08
N ASP A 135 0.29 -11.19 18.48
CA ASP A 135 0.99 -11.49 17.23
C ASP A 135 2.23 -10.61 17.06
N SER A 136 3.20 -11.08 16.27
CA SER A 136 4.41 -10.33 15.93
C SER A 136 4.89 -10.58 14.49
N LEU A 137 5.51 -9.55 13.91
CA LEU A 137 6.07 -9.59 12.56
C LEU A 137 7.36 -8.77 12.52
N GLU A 138 8.46 -9.36 12.09
CA GLU A 138 9.71 -8.64 11.82
C GLU A 138 9.84 -8.40 10.32
N ILE A 139 10.13 -7.15 9.94
CA ILE A 139 10.41 -6.77 8.56
C ILE A 139 11.77 -6.11 8.42
N GLU A 140 12.35 -6.26 7.23
CA GLU A 140 13.48 -5.46 6.78
C GLU A 140 13.08 -4.73 5.50
N TYR A 141 13.42 -3.45 5.40
CA TYR A 141 13.05 -2.61 4.26
C TYR A 141 14.20 -1.73 3.81
N HIS A 142 14.17 -1.39 2.51
CA HIS A 142 15.18 -0.57 1.84
C HIS A 142 14.48 0.37 0.86
N CYS A 143 14.55 1.68 1.10
CA CYS A 143 14.06 2.72 0.23
C CYS A 143 15.23 3.55 -0.31
N THR A 144 15.50 3.44 -1.62
CA THR A 144 16.69 4.01 -2.27
C THR A 144 16.32 4.80 -3.52
N PRO A 145 17.14 5.80 -3.94
CA PRO A 145 16.92 6.49 -5.20
C PRO A 145 16.85 5.51 -6.38
N THR A 146 15.98 5.78 -7.34
CA THR A 146 15.92 5.05 -8.62
C THR A 146 17.01 5.58 -9.54
N GLU A 147 17.86 4.70 -10.07
CA GLU A 147 18.91 5.05 -11.05
C GLU A 147 18.37 5.30 -12.46
#